data_AF-A0A2V6CNQ3-F1
#
_entry.id   AF-A0A2V6CNQ3-F1
#
_cell.length_a   1.000
_cell.length_b   1.000
_cell.length_c   1.000
_cell.angle_alpha   90.00
_cell.angle_beta   90.00
_cell.angle_gamma   90.00
#
_symmetry.space_group_name_H-M   'P 1'
#
loop_
_entity.id
_entity.type
_entity.pdbx_description
1 polymer ?
#
loop_
_entity_poly.entity_id
_entity_poly.type
_entity_poly.pdbx_seq_one_letter_code
_entity_poly.pdbx_strand_id
1 'polypeptide(L)' 'IRTSVNNGPVVTYRAGQNFSEMPGDRHTVDENASKTEPAKLLAVFVVDTDEKELLTPLEK' A
#
# COMPACT_ATOMS: atom_id res chain seq x y z
N ILE A 1 -7.24 6.26 -3.27
CA ILE A 1 -6.06 5.50 -3.74
C ILE A 1 -6.56 4.17 -4.29
N ARG A 2 -6.06 3.72 -5.44
CA ARG A 2 -6.29 2.36 -5.94
C ARG A 2 -5.19 1.47 -5.39
N THR A 3 -5.59 0.40 -4.71
CA THR A 3 -4.69 -0.52 -4.02
C THR A 3 -4.99 -1.96 -4.44
N SER A 4 -3.95 -2.77 -4.61
CA SER A 4 -4.07 -4.23 -4.75
C SER A 4 -2.95 -4.90 -3.96
N VAL A 5 -3.30 -5.98 -3.26
CA VAL A 5 -2.38 -6.79 -2.46
C VAL A 5 -2.40 -8.21 -3.01
N ASN A 6 -1.22 -8.84 -3.13
CA ASN A 6 -1.01 -10.20 -3.62
C ASN A 6 -1.66 -10.49 -4.99
N ASN A 7 -1.64 -9.52 -5.91
CA ASN A 7 -2.35 -9.59 -7.20
C ASN A 7 -3.88 -9.81 -7.06
N GLY A 8 -4.43 -9.49 -5.89
CA GLY A 8 -5.86 -9.52 -5.64
C GLY A 8 -6.61 -8.41 -6.40
N PRO A 9 -7.95 -8.37 -6.24
CA PRO A 9 -8.76 -7.36 -6.91
C PRO A 9 -8.30 -5.94 -6.53
N VAL A 10 -8.28 -5.04 -7.51
CA VAL A 10 -7.97 -3.63 -7.27
C VAL A 10 -9.15 -2.99 -6.54
N VAL A 11 -8.90 -2.48 -5.34
CA VAL A 11 -9.88 -1.79 -4.50
C VAL A 11 -9.56 -0.30 -4.45
N THR A 12 -10.59 0.55 -4.52
CA THR A 12 -10.42 2.00 -4.35
C THR A 12 -10.77 2.40 -2.92
N TYR A 13 -9.77 2.85 -2.16
CA TYR A 13 -9.93 3.38 -0.81
C TYR A 13 -10.12 4.90 -0.83
N ARG A 14 -11.10 5.37 -0.04
CA ARG A 14 -11.43 6.78 0.23
C ARG A 14 -10.89 7.20 1.59
N ALA A 15 -10.87 8.51 1.85
CA ALA A 15 -10.46 9.05 3.14
C ALA A 15 -11.24 8.43 4.30
N GLY A 16 -10.54 8.05 5.37
CA GLY A 16 -11.11 7.35 6.53
C GLY A 16 -11.17 5.83 6.39
N GLN A 17 -10.98 5.27 5.19
CA GLN A 17 -10.86 3.83 5.00
C GLN A 17 -9.40 3.38 5.16
N ASN A 18 -9.21 2.11 5.55
CA ASN A 18 -7.90 1.51 5.75
C ASN A 18 -7.89 0.07 5.21
N PHE A 19 -6.68 -0.45 5.03
CA PHE A 19 -6.39 -1.84 4.74
C PHE A 19 -5.14 -2.25 5.50
N SER A 20 -4.89 -3.55 5.58
CA SER A 20 -3.71 -4.10 6.24
C SER A 20 -2.98 -5.03 5.29
N GLU A 21 -1.66 -5.02 5.41
CA GLU A 21 -0.75 -5.93 4.72
C GLU A 21 0.03 -6.68 5.78
N MET A 22 0.08 -7.99 5.64
CA MET A 22 0.83 -8.86 6.52
C MET A 22 2.27 -8.99 6.04
N PRO A 23 3.23 -9.35 6.91
CA PRO A 23 4.59 -9.64 6.48
C PRO A 23 4.62 -10.64 5.31
N GLY A 24 5.30 -10.25 4.22
CA GLY A 24 5.39 -11.05 3.00
C GLY A 24 4.32 -10.76 1.94
N ASP A 25 3.29 -9.96 2.25
CA ASP A 25 2.33 -9.50 1.26
C ASP A 25 2.98 -8.59 0.22
N ARG A 26 2.50 -8.68 -1.02
CA ARG A 26 3.00 -7.88 -2.15
C ARG A 26 2.00 -6.77 -2.47
N HIS A 27 2.39 -5.52 -2.26
CA HIS A 27 1.62 -4.35 -2.71
C HIS A 27 1.79 -4.19 -4.22
N THR A 28 0.83 -4.67 -4.99
CA THR A 28 0.95 -4.80 -6.46
C THR A 28 0.45 -3.59 -7.23
N VAL A 29 -0.43 -2.77 -6.65
CA VAL A 29 -0.90 -1.52 -7.26
C VAL A 29 -0.95 -0.45 -6.18
N ASP A 30 -0.22 0.65 -6.35
CA ASP A 30 -0.38 1.89 -5.58
C ASP A 30 -0.54 3.06 -6.55
N GLU A 31 -1.75 3.57 -6.70
CA GLU A 31 -2.05 4.61 -7.70
C GLU A 31 -3.04 5.65 -7.17
N ASN A 32 -2.85 6.92 -7.55
CA ASN A 32 -3.86 7.92 -7.34
C ASN A 32 -5.11 7.58 -8.19
N ALA A 33 -6.24 7.41 -7.50
CA ALA A 33 -7.51 7.09 -8.16
C ALA A 33 -8.07 8.28 -8.97
N SER A 34 -7.64 9.50 -8.67
CA SER A 34 -8.06 10.72 -9.37
C SER A 34 -7.01 11.16 -10.38
N LYS A 35 -7.48 11.63 -11.54
CA LYS A 35 -6.62 12.22 -12.59
C LYS A 35 -6.37 13.71 -12.40
N THR A 36 -7.13 14.36 -11.52
CA THR A 36 -7.14 15.83 -11.37
C THR A 36 -6.87 16.29 -9.95
N GLU A 37 -7.21 15.47 -8.96
CA GLU A 37 -7.08 15.81 -7.55
C GLU A 37 -5.92 15.02 -6.92
N PRO A 38 -5.07 15.66 -6.08
CA PRO A 38 -4.03 14.95 -5.35
C PRO A 38 -4.64 14.03 -4.29
N ALA A 39 -3.93 12.96 -3.96
CA ALA A 39 -4.30 12.05 -2.89
C ALA A 39 -3.10 11.82 -1.95
N LYS A 40 -3.39 11.51 -0.68
CA LYS A 40 -2.39 11.17 0.34
C LYS A 40 -2.76 9.83 0.99
N LEU A 41 -1.75 9.00 1.22
CA LEU A 41 -1.83 7.75 1.96
C LEU A 41 -0.86 7.83 3.14
N LEU A 42 -1.29 7.38 4.32
CA LEU A 42 -0.40 7.21 5.48
C LEU A 42 -0.13 5.72 5.63
N ALA A 43 1.10 5.30 5.35
CA ALA A 43 1.58 3.97 5.66
C ALA A 43 2.17 3.95 7.09
N VAL A 44 1.77 2.97 7.89
CA VAL A 44 2.29 2.74 9.24
C VAL A 44 2.87 1.34 9.27
N PHE A 45 4.15 1.24 9.62
CA PHE A 45 4.85 -0.04 9.77
C PHE A 45 4.98 -0.34 11.26
N VAL A 46 4.62 -1.57 11.64
CA VAL A 46 4.85 -2.09 12.99
C VAL A 46 5.87 -3.20 12.84
N VAL A 47 7.10 -2.93 13.25
CA VAL A 47 8.27 -3.78 13.05
C VAL A 47 9.13 -3.80 14.32
N ASP A 48 10.09 -4.72 14.36
CA ASP A 48 11.09 -4.76 15.43
C ASP A 48 11.96 -3.48 15.42
N THR A 49 12.52 -3.14 16.59
CA THR A 49 13.21 -1.85 16.79
C THR A 49 14.47 -1.70 15.94
N ASP A 50 15.12 -2.80 15.58
CA ASP A 50 16.34 -2.84 14.77
C ASP A 50 16.10 -3.07 13.27
N GLU A 51 14.83 -3.21 12.85
CA GLU A 51 14.47 -3.35 11.43
C GLU A 51 14.74 -2.04 10.67
N LYS A 52 15.35 -2.16 9.50
CA LYS A 52 15.75 -1.03 8.65
C LYS A 52 15.16 -1.13 7.25
N GLU A 53 14.81 -2.32 6.80
CA GLU A 53 14.29 -2.60 5.47
C GLU A 53 12.77 -2.79 5.56
N LEU A 54 12.01 -1.71 5.36
CA LEU A 54 10.55 -1.73 5.53
C LEU A 54 9.81 -2.35 4.34
N LEU A 55 10.43 -2.33 3.16
CA LEU A 55 9.83 -2.77 1.90
C LEU A 55 10.88 -3.45 1.03
N THR A 56 10.49 -4.52 0.34
CA THR A 56 11.30 -5.13 -0.71
C THR A 56 10.75 -4.72 -2.08
N PRO A 57 11.56 -4.12 -2.97
CA PRO A 57 11.12 -3.83 -4.32
C PRO A 57 10.64 -5.08 -5.05
N LEU A 58 9.52 -4.99 -5.75
CA LEU A 58 9.11 -6.04 -6.68
C LEU A 58 10.00 -6.00 -7.93
N GLU A 59 10.41 -7.18 -8.41
CA GLU A 59 11.09 -7.29 -9.70
C GLU A 59 10.20 -6.74 -10.83
N LYS A 60 10.82 -6.10 -11.83
CA LYS A 60 10.12 -5.47 -12.97
C LYS A 60 9.70 -6.48 -14.02
#